data_AF-A0A925L875-F1
#
_entry.id   AF-A0A925L875-F1
#
_cell.length_a   1.000
_cell.length_b   1.000
_cell.length_c   1.000
_cell.angle_alpha   90.00
_cell.angle_beta   90.00
_cell.angle_gamma   90.00
#
_symmetry.space_group_name_H-M   'P 1'
#
loop_
_entity.id
_entity.type
_entity.pdbx_description
1 polymer ?
#
loop_
_entity_poly.entity_id
_entity_poly.type
_entity_poly.pdbx_seq_one_letter_code
_entity_poly.pdbx_strand_id
1 'polypeptide(L)'
;MATRTTRRSQENGLFIKHLKGNYSLARSYWLHTVLLGWGLSALAAYVFHRIGEGHAARHVSMAVLVFQPLATLVWLWSTLGTWVAAMKHLFIKGSRLWAVLVMMALIAGVFGVMRELTSMRPYLQEHWEVAQGKQPTDDGFTVSLQDNGRVVEFKGGVNEGAAAALDKAIADAPKVSTIRLDSPGGWLREGERMAQVVRRYQLHTHVDEDCYSSCTLVFLAGQDRTAGAHAAVGFHRGRGIGEGKRGGSARSDEAELYAKAGLDVAFVRRILNTPNDEIWVPTRRELLKARVLTR
;
A
#
# COMPACT_ATOMS: atom_id res chain seq x y z
N MET A 1 -12.98 -31.28 60.73
CA MET A 1 -12.26 -30.02 60.46
C MET A 1 -11.31 -30.24 59.29
N ALA A 2 -11.73 -29.87 58.08
CA ALA A 2 -10.90 -30.00 56.88
C ALA A 2 -11.07 -28.74 56.01
N THR A 3 -10.36 -27.68 56.35
CA THR A 3 -10.17 -26.51 55.47
C THR A 3 -8.97 -26.78 54.57
N ARG A 4 -9.19 -27.64 53.57
CA ARG A 4 -8.24 -27.86 52.48
C ARG A 4 -8.32 -26.64 51.56
N THR A 5 -7.36 -25.75 51.73
CA THR A 5 -6.95 -24.65 50.84
C THR A 5 -7.28 -24.91 49.36
N THR A 6 -8.41 -24.38 48.89
CA THR A 6 -8.67 -24.21 47.45
C THR A 6 -7.99 -22.94 46.97
N ARG A 7 -6.66 -22.90 47.08
CA ARG A 7 -5.82 -21.95 46.33
C ARG A 7 -5.17 -22.73 45.19
N ARG A 8 -6.01 -23.34 44.35
CA ARG A 8 -5.57 -23.96 43.10
C ARG A 8 -5.12 -22.80 42.22
N SER A 9 -3.81 -22.70 42.07
CA SER A 9 -3.13 -21.75 41.20
C SER A 9 -3.91 -21.54 39.91
N GLN A 10 -4.39 -20.32 39.67
CA GLN A 10 -4.44 -19.80 38.30
C GLN A 10 -3.02 -19.99 37.76
N GLU A 11 -2.83 -21.06 36.98
CA GLU A 11 -1.63 -21.20 36.17
C GLU A 11 -1.56 -19.92 35.34
N ASN A 12 -0.57 -19.08 35.65
CA ASN A 12 -0.39 -17.79 35.00
C ASN A 12 -0.52 -17.99 33.48
N GLY A 13 -1.53 -17.35 32.86
CA GLY A 13 -1.81 -17.51 31.44
C GLY A 13 -0.57 -17.27 30.57
N LEU A 14 -0.59 -17.75 29.32
CA LEU A 14 0.55 -17.74 28.40
C LEU A 14 1.31 -16.41 28.41
N PHE A 15 0.57 -15.30 28.43
CA PHE A 15 1.08 -13.93 28.52
C PHE A 15 1.99 -13.69 29.73
N ILE A 16 1.50 -13.92 30.95
CA ILE A 16 2.24 -13.69 32.20
C ILE A 16 3.37 -14.72 32.36
N LYS A 17 3.15 -15.96 31.91
CA LYS A 17 4.18 -17.01 31.95
C LYS A 17 5.41 -16.64 31.10
N HIS A 18 5.19 -16.00 29.94
CA HIS A 18 6.28 -15.49 29.09
C HIS A 18 7.03 -14.34 29.74
N LEU A 19 6.32 -13.34 30.28
CA LEU A 19 6.95 -12.19 30.96
C LEU A 19 7.74 -12.60 32.21
N LYS A 20 7.31 -13.66 32.89
CA LYS A 20 8.06 -14.24 34.01
C LYS A 20 9.27 -15.07 33.56
N GLY A 21 9.51 -15.25 32.26
CA GLY A 21 10.61 -16.08 31.73
C GLY A 21 10.50 -17.55 32.13
N ASN A 22 9.28 -18.09 32.22
CA ASN A 22 9.04 -19.47 32.64
C ASN A 22 9.05 -20.47 31.46
N TYR A 23 9.28 -20.00 30.23
CA TYR A 23 9.54 -20.83 29.07
C TYR A 23 11.05 -21.00 28.84
N SER A 24 11.44 -22.04 28.09
CA SER A 24 12.84 -22.21 27.70
C SER A 24 13.29 -21.05 26.80
N LEU A 25 14.58 -20.68 26.89
CA LEU A 25 15.15 -19.60 26.09
C LEU A 25 14.94 -19.84 24.59
N ALA A 26 15.11 -21.08 24.12
CA ALA A 26 14.87 -21.44 22.72
C ALA A 26 13.42 -21.19 22.28
N ARG A 27 12.43 -21.56 23.11
CA ARG A 27 11.01 -21.29 22.80
C ARG A 27 10.72 -19.79 22.81
N SER A 28 11.17 -19.07 23.83
CA SER A 28 10.97 -17.63 23.94
C SER A 28 11.53 -16.89 22.72
N TYR A 29 12.76 -17.23 22.32
CA TYR A 29 13.41 -16.60 21.18
C TYR A 29 12.77 -17.02 19.84
N TRP A 30 12.75 -18.31 19.50
CA TRP A 30 12.32 -18.75 18.18
C TRP A 30 10.82 -18.64 17.97
N LEU A 31 10.00 -19.05 18.94
CA LEU A 31 8.56 -19.08 18.76
C LEU A 31 7.92 -17.73 19.10
N HIS A 32 8.21 -17.18 20.29
CA HIS A 32 7.52 -15.97 20.76
C HIS A 32 8.14 -14.67 20.26
N THR A 33 9.34 -14.68 19.67
CA THR A 33 9.98 -13.46 19.12
C THR A 33 10.15 -13.56 17.61
N VAL A 34 10.93 -14.53 17.11
CA VAL A 34 11.23 -14.62 15.67
C VAL A 34 10.01 -15.03 14.85
N LEU A 35 9.43 -16.20 15.13
CA LEU A 35 8.32 -16.73 14.34
C LEU A 35 7.05 -15.89 14.50
N LEU A 36 6.76 -15.42 15.73
CA LEU A 36 5.65 -14.50 15.96
C LEU A 36 5.84 -13.18 15.21
N GLY A 37 7.06 -12.62 15.20
CA GLY A 37 7.37 -11.41 14.45
C GLY A 37 7.16 -11.59 12.95
N TRP A 38 7.72 -12.64 12.35
CA TRP A 38 7.52 -12.96 10.93
C TRP A 38 6.06 -13.21 10.58
N GLY A 39 5.35 -13.98 11.42
CA GLY A 39 3.93 -14.26 11.24
C GLY A 39 3.08 -13.00 11.30
N LEU A 40 3.39 -12.09 12.23
CA LEU A 40 2.70 -10.81 12.35
C LEU A 40 2.97 -9.90 11.13
N SER A 41 4.21 -9.85 10.64
CA SER A 41 4.54 -9.10 9.42
C SER A 41 3.87 -9.67 8.17
N ALA A 42 3.85 -10.99 8.02
CA ALA A 42 3.17 -11.65 6.90
C ALA A 42 1.65 -11.42 6.95
N LEU A 43 1.05 -11.51 8.14
CA LEU A 43 -0.36 -11.20 8.35
C LEU A 43 -0.67 -9.73 8.02
N ALA A 44 0.19 -8.79 8.43
CA ALA A 44 0.04 -7.38 8.09
C ALA A 44 0.03 -7.15 6.58
N ALA A 45 1.02 -7.71 5.87
CA ALA A 45 1.13 -7.61 4.43
C ALA A 45 -0.12 -8.15 3.73
N TYR A 46 -0.59 -9.34 4.14
CA TYR A 46 -1.81 -9.94 3.62
C TYR A 46 -3.04 -9.05 3.87
N VAL A 47 -3.25 -8.60 5.12
CA VAL A 47 -4.41 -7.78 5.49
C VAL A 47 -4.42 -6.45 4.74
N PHE A 48 -3.30 -5.73 4.70
CA PHE A 48 -3.23 -4.43 4.00
C PHE A 48 -3.42 -4.56 2.50
N HIS A 49 -2.84 -5.62 1.90
CA HIS A 49 -3.07 -5.92 0.49
C HIS A 49 -4.55 -6.14 0.21
N ARG A 50 -5.21 -7.05 0.96
CA ARG A 50 -6.64 -7.39 0.82
C ARG A 50 -7.57 -6.20 1.04
N ILE A 51 -7.30 -5.37 2.06
CA ILE A 51 -8.10 -4.18 2.31
C ILE A 51 -8.04 -3.26 1.10
N GLY A 52 -6.84 -2.93 0.62
CA GLY A 52 -6.75 -1.94 -0.43
C GLY A 52 -7.09 -2.46 -1.84
N GLU A 53 -7.16 -3.77 -2.08
CA GLU A 53 -7.79 -4.29 -3.31
C GLU A 53 -9.28 -3.87 -3.36
N GLY A 54 -10.01 -4.07 -2.26
CA GLY A 54 -11.46 -3.84 -2.21
C GLY A 54 -11.90 -2.44 -1.76
N HIS A 55 -11.03 -1.66 -1.12
CA HIS A 55 -11.42 -0.41 -0.46
C HIS A 55 -10.50 0.76 -0.82
N ALA A 56 -10.98 1.98 -0.62
CA ALA A 56 -10.20 3.20 -0.82
C ALA A 56 -8.96 3.28 0.08
N ALA A 57 -7.98 4.08 -0.34
CA ALA A 57 -6.71 4.30 0.35
C ALA A 57 -6.86 4.66 1.84
N ARG A 58 -7.91 5.41 2.20
CA ARG A 58 -8.20 5.75 3.61
C ARG A 58 -8.38 4.55 4.53
N HIS A 59 -8.95 3.45 4.03
CA HIS A 59 -9.16 2.24 4.84
C HIS A 59 -7.84 1.52 5.12
N VAL A 60 -6.91 1.54 4.15
CA VAL A 60 -5.55 1.04 4.36
C VAL A 60 -4.86 1.87 5.43
N SER A 61 -4.97 3.20 5.36
CA SER A 61 -4.40 4.08 6.39
C SER A 61 -5.00 3.87 7.78
N MET A 62 -6.32 3.73 7.90
CA MET A 62 -6.97 3.37 9.17
C MET A 62 -6.44 2.03 9.71
N ALA A 63 -6.30 1.03 8.85
CA ALA A 63 -5.76 -0.27 9.24
C ALA A 63 -4.31 -0.17 9.73
N VAL A 64 -3.46 0.62 9.07
CA VAL A 64 -2.08 0.89 9.51
C VAL A 64 -2.06 1.55 10.89
N LEU A 65 -2.90 2.56 11.12
CA LEU A 65 -2.96 3.29 12.38
C LEU A 65 -3.46 2.44 13.55
N VAL A 66 -4.29 1.43 13.29
CA VAL A 66 -4.73 0.45 14.30
C VAL A 66 -3.68 -0.65 14.50
N PHE A 67 -3.10 -1.15 13.42
CA PHE A 67 -2.16 -2.26 13.45
C PHE A 67 -0.83 -1.88 14.11
N GLN A 68 -0.28 -0.71 13.80
CA GLN A 68 1.06 -0.31 14.25
C GLN A 68 1.20 -0.26 15.79
N PRO A 69 0.25 0.33 16.56
CA PRO A 69 0.30 0.27 18.02
C PRO A 69 0.19 -1.15 18.56
N LEU A 70 -0.72 -1.97 18.00
CA LEU A 70 -0.91 -3.35 18.43
C LEU A 70 0.35 -4.20 18.18
N ALA A 71 0.97 -4.05 17.01
CA ALA A 71 2.20 -4.73 16.67
C ALA A 71 3.36 -4.32 17.60
N THR A 72 3.43 -3.04 17.96
CA THR A 72 4.40 -2.53 18.93
C THR A 72 4.22 -3.15 20.31
N LEU A 73 2.97 -3.30 20.78
CA LEU A 73 2.67 -3.96 22.06
C LEU A 73 3.07 -5.44 22.05
N VAL A 74 2.79 -6.15 20.96
CA VAL A 74 3.21 -7.55 20.78
C VAL A 74 4.73 -7.66 20.77
N TRP A 75 5.43 -6.77 20.07
CA TRP A 75 6.88 -6.73 20.02
C TRP A 75 7.51 -6.45 21.40
N LEU A 76 6.95 -5.51 22.17
CA LEU A 76 7.38 -5.21 23.54
C LEU A 76 7.20 -6.43 24.45
N TRP A 77 6.02 -7.07 24.42
CA TRP A 77 5.75 -8.29 25.18
C TRP A 77 6.74 -9.41 24.83
N SER A 78 6.99 -9.60 23.53
CA SER A 78 7.91 -10.61 23.01
C SER A 78 9.33 -10.39 23.53
N THR A 79 9.83 -9.15 23.37
CA THR A 79 11.18 -8.74 23.75
C THR A 79 11.41 -8.83 25.25
N LEU A 80 10.48 -8.31 26.06
CA LEU A 80 10.59 -8.33 27.52
C LEU A 80 10.60 -9.77 28.07
N GLY A 81 9.68 -10.62 27.62
CA GLY A 81 9.65 -12.01 28.10
C GLY A 81 10.87 -12.83 27.66
N THR A 82 11.37 -12.60 26.45
CA THR A 82 12.60 -13.26 25.95
C THR A 82 13.83 -12.75 26.68
N TRP A 83 13.90 -11.45 27.00
CA TRP A 83 14.96 -10.88 27.82
C TRP A 83 15.00 -11.51 29.23
N VAL A 84 13.85 -11.62 29.90
CA VAL A 84 13.77 -12.26 31.23
C VAL A 84 14.18 -13.74 31.15
N ALA A 85 13.76 -14.46 30.11
CA ALA A 85 14.17 -15.86 29.89
C ALA A 85 15.69 -15.97 29.65
N ALA A 86 16.29 -15.04 28.90
CA ALA A 86 17.73 -15.00 28.65
C ALA A 86 18.53 -14.72 29.92
N MET A 87 18.10 -13.75 30.73
CA MET A 87 18.69 -13.47 32.04
C MET A 87 18.65 -14.70 32.95
N LYS A 88 17.49 -15.37 33.06
CA LYS A 88 17.39 -16.62 33.85
C LYS A 88 18.29 -17.73 33.32
N HIS A 89 18.42 -17.86 32.00
CA HIS A 89 19.33 -18.83 31.38
C HIS A 89 20.80 -18.52 31.73
N LEU A 90 21.19 -17.24 31.71
CA LEU A 90 22.55 -16.79 32.03
C LEU A 90 22.96 -17.10 33.48
N PHE A 91 22.04 -16.94 34.43
CA PHE A 91 22.35 -17.06 35.87
C PHE A 91 21.97 -18.40 36.52
N ILE A 92 21.02 -19.17 35.95
CA ILE A 92 20.43 -20.35 36.63
C ILE A 92 20.65 -21.64 35.85
N LYS A 93 20.55 -21.63 34.50
CA LYS A 93 20.52 -22.85 33.69
C LYS A 93 21.18 -22.66 32.31
N GLY A 94 22.28 -23.37 32.03
CA GLY A 94 22.71 -23.67 30.65
C GLY A 94 23.95 -22.93 30.13
N SER A 95 24.04 -22.84 28.80
CA SER A 95 25.18 -22.25 28.08
C SER A 95 25.11 -20.72 28.10
N ARG A 96 26.13 -20.09 28.70
CA ARG A 96 26.24 -18.62 28.78
C ARG A 96 26.33 -17.97 27.40
N LEU A 97 26.96 -18.64 26.44
CA LEU A 97 27.12 -18.12 25.07
C LEU A 97 25.77 -17.90 24.40
N TRP A 98 24.84 -18.86 24.49
CA TRP A 98 23.54 -18.75 23.86
C TRP A 98 22.70 -17.60 24.44
N ALA A 99 22.70 -17.43 25.77
CA ALA A 99 22.02 -16.31 26.43
C ALA A 99 22.58 -14.96 25.96
N VAL A 100 23.91 -14.82 25.90
CA VAL A 100 24.56 -13.58 25.43
C VAL A 100 24.21 -13.29 23.98
N LEU A 101 24.26 -14.28 23.08
CA LEU A 101 23.91 -14.10 21.67
C LEU A 101 22.46 -13.62 21.50
N VAL A 102 21.51 -14.20 22.24
CA VAL A 102 20.11 -13.76 22.23
C VAL A 102 19.97 -12.32 22.73
N MET A 103 20.63 -11.96 23.84
CA MET A 103 20.58 -10.60 24.39
C MET A 103 21.16 -9.57 23.41
N MET A 104 22.28 -9.88 22.76
CA MET A 104 22.88 -9.03 21.72
C MET A 104 21.94 -8.84 20.54
N ALA A 105 21.26 -9.91 20.09
CA ALA A 105 20.27 -9.83 19.02
C ALA A 105 19.06 -8.96 19.41
N LEU A 106 18.55 -9.08 20.65
CA LEU A 106 17.46 -8.24 21.14
C LEU A 106 17.87 -6.77 21.23
N ILE A 107 19.07 -6.47 21.73
CA ILE A 107 19.62 -5.11 21.77
C ILE A 107 19.71 -4.53 20.35
N ALA A 108 20.28 -5.28 19.40
CA ALA A 108 20.34 -4.86 18.00
C ALA A 108 18.93 -4.60 17.42
N GLY A 109 17.95 -5.44 17.75
CA GLY A 109 16.55 -5.24 17.37
C GLY A 109 15.94 -3.95 17.94
N VAL A 110 16.19 -3.65 19.22
CA VAL A 110 15.75 -2.38 19.85
C VAL A 110 16.39 -1.19 19.15
N PHE A 111 17.69 -1.23 18.86
CA PHE A 111 18.36 -0.16 18.09
C PHE A 111 17.75 0.00 16.70
N GLY A 112 17.43 -1.10 16.02
CA GLY A 112 16.74 -1.07 14.72
C GLY A 112 15.39 -0.34 14.79
N VAL A 113 14.56 -0.66 15.79
CA VAL A 113 13.26 0.01 16.01
C VAL A 113 13.45 1.48 16.37
N MET A 114 14.40 1.81 17.26
CA MET A 114 14.67 3.20 17.65
C MET A 114 15.12 4.05 16.46
N ARG A 115 15.90 3.49 15.53
CA ARG A 115 16.25 4.15 14.27
C ARG A 115 15.00 4.41 13.43
N GLU A 116 14.11 3.43 13.32
CA GLU A 116 12.88 3.53 12.53
C GLU A 116 11.87 4.55 13.10
N LEU A 117 11.82 4.71 14.42
CA LEU A 117 10.94 5.70 15.08
C LEU A 117 11.17 7.14 14.56
N THR A 118 12.40 7.47 14.14
CA THR A 118 12.71 8.78 13.53
C THR A 118 12.00 8.99 12.19
N SER A 119 11.76 7.90 11.44
CA SER A 119 11.05 7.90 10.15
C SER A 119 9.54 7.64 10.32
N MET A 120 9.12 7.15 11.50
CA MET A 120 7.74 6.78 11.77
C MET A 120 6.81 7.98 11.93
N ARG A 121 7.31 9.14 12.38
CA ARG A 121 6.49 10.35 12.53
C ARG A 121 5.87 10.82 11.20
N PRO A 122 6.65 11.14 10.14
CA PRO A 122 6.07 11.56 8.86
C PRO A 122 5.22 10.45 8.22
N TYR A 123 5.61 9.18 8.38
CA TYR A 123 4.84 8.04 7.91
C TYR A 123 3.43 7.97 8.52
N LEU A 124 3.34 8.00 9.86
CA LEU A 124 2.05 7.96 10.56
C LEU A 124 1.23 9.23 10.36
N GLN A 125 1.88 10.39 10.22
CA GLN A 125 1.18 11.65 9.94
C GLN A 125 0.49 11.60 8.57
N GLU A 126 1.17 11.14 7.52
CA GLU A 126 0.55 11.03 6.19
C GLU A 126 -0.61 10.02 6.20
N HIS A 127 -0.45 8.88 6.87
CA HIS A 127 -1.55 7.93 7.07
C HIS A 127 -2.72 8.55 7.85
N TRP A 128 -2.45 9.35 8.88
CA TRP A 128 -3.48 10.05 9.64
C TRP A 128 -4.29 11.00 8.76
N GLU A 129 -3.61 11.82 7.94
CA GLU A 129 -4.27 12.76 7.02
C GLU A 129 -5.12 12.02 5.98
N VAL A 130 -4.60 10.94 5.38
CA VAL A 130 -5.34 10.13 4.41
C VAL A 130 -6.53 9.41 5.06
N ALA A 131 -6.39 8.93 6.29
CA ALA A 131 -7.51 8.35 7.05
C ALA A 131 -8.63 9.38 7.31
N GLN A 132 -8.29 10.66 7.45
CA GLN A 132 -9.24 11.77 7.54
C GLN A 132 -9.82 12.20 6.20
N GLY A 133 -9.37 11.62 5.09
CA GLY A 133 -9.91 11.87 3.75
C GLY A 133 -9.04 12.77 2.87
N LYS A 134 -7.81 13.13 3.30
CA LYS A 134 -6.87 13.82 2.41
C LYS A 134 -6.63 13.00 1.15
N GLN A 135 -6.70 13.68 0.01
CA GLN A 135 -6.48 13.12 -1.31
C GLN A 135 -5.10 13.54 -1.86
N PRO A 136 -4.56 12.87 -2.90
CA PRO A 136 -3.27 13.23 -3.49
C PRO A 136 -3.33 14.54 -4.26
N THR A 137 -4.51 14.87 -4.80
CA THR A 137 -4.78 16.14 -5.48
C THR A 137 -5.83 16.90 -4.68
N ASP A 138 -5.60 18.20 -4.47
CA ASP A 138 -6.57 19.08 -3.80
C ASP A 138 -7.80 19.33 -4.68
N ASP A 139 -7.61 19.23 -6.00
CA ASP A 139 -8.71 19.28 -6.97
C ASP A 139 -9.58 18.04 -6.81
N GLY A 140 -10.89 18.27 -6.68
CA GLY A 140 -11.90 17.23 -6.80
C GLY A 140 -11.96 16.67 -8.23
N PHE A 141 -13.04 15.97 -8.56
CA PHE A 141 -13.27 15.51 -9.92
C PHE A 141 -14.72 15.72 -10.35
N THR A 142 -14.91 15.75 -11.66
CA THR A 142 -16.23 15.77 -12.29
C THR A 142 -16.36 14.61 -13.27
N VAL A 143 -17.57 14.09 -13.37
CA VAL A 143 -17.96 13.10 -14.38
C VAL A 143 -19.21 13.63 -15.07
N SER A 144 -19.12 13.90 -16.38
CA SER A 144 -20.23 14.47 -17.13
C SER A 144 -20.47 13.72 -18.44
N LEU A 145 -21.73 13.59 -18.85
CA LEU A 145 -22.08 13.02 -20.16
C LEU A 145 -22.10 14.15 -21.19
N GLN A 146 -21.43 13.90 -22.32
CA GLN A 146 -21.31 14.81 -23.46
C GLN A 146 -21.80 14.12 -24.73
N ASP A 147 -21.90 14.88 -25.82
CA ASP A 147 -22.25 14.38 -27.17
C ASP A 147 -23.52 13.51 -27.18
N ASN A 148 -24.58 14.00 -26.53
CA ASN A 148 -25.85 13.28 -26.38
C ASN A 148 -25.70 11.89 -25.73
N GLY A 149 -24.78 11.78 -24.76
CA GLY A 149 -24.52 10.55 -24.02
C GLY A 149 -23.65 9.54 -24.77
N ARG A 150 -22.84 9.99 -25.74
CA ARG A 150 -21.86 9.13 -26.44
C ARG A 150 -20.48 9.18 -25.81
N VAL A 151 -20.20 10.25 -25.08
CA VAL A 151 -18.93 10.51 -24.44
C VAL A 151 -19.17 10.75 -22.96
N VAL A 152 -18.35 10.11 -22.12
CA VAL A 152 -18.24 10.48 -20.71
C VAL A 152 -16.94 11.25 -20.52
N GLU A 153 -17.02 12.45 -19.97
CA GLU A 153 -15.86 13.26 -19.64
C GLU A 153 -15.52 13.07 -18.16
N PHE A 154 -14.24 12.81 -17.88
CA PHE A 154 -13.66 12.79 -16.54
C PHE A 154 -12.61 13.89 -16.43
N LYS A 155 -12.83 14.83 -15.51
CA LYS A 155 -11.88 15.92 -15.22
C LYS A 155 -11.46 15.94 -13.76
N GLY A 156 -10.19 16.24 -13.50
CA GLY A 156 -9.65 16.45 -12.16
C GLY A 156 -9.02 15.21 -11.54
N GLY A 157 -8.93 15.18 -10.20
CA GLY A 157 -8.18 14.18 -9.46
C GLY A 157 -8.75 12.76 -9.54
N VAL A 158 -7.87 11.76 -9.72
CA VAL A 158 -8.19 10.34 -9.52
C VAL A 158 -8.27 10.06 -8.01
N ASN A 159 -9.26 10.68 -7.39
CA ASN A 159 -9.50 10.65 -5.95
C ASN A 159 -10.49 9.54 -5.58
N GLU A 160 -10.58 9.23 -4.28
CA GLU A 160 -11.53 8.24 -3.79
C GLU A 160 -12.94 8.47 -4.35
N GLY A 161 -13.51 7.42 -4.94
CA GLY A 161 -14.87 7.43 -5.48
C GLY A 161 -14.94 7.76 -6.97
N ALA A 162 -13.84 8.16 -7.60
CA ALA A 162 -13.77 8.44 -9.03
C ALA A 162 -14.23 7.23 -9.87
N ALA A 163 -13.79 6.01 -9.52
CA ALA A 163 -14.20 4.80 -10.25
C ALA A 163 -15.69 4.52 -10.11
N ALA A 164 -16.25 4.68 -8.92
CA ALA A 164 -17.67 4.46 -8.66
C ALA A 164 -18.55 5.52 -9.36
N ALA A 165 -18.10 6.78 -9.38
CA ALA A 165 -18.79 7.87 -10.08
C ALA A 165 -18.77 7.65 -11.59
N LEU A 166 -17.62 7.23 -12.15
CA LEU A 166 -17.50 6.87 -13.56
C LEU A 166 -18.42 5.72 -13.92
N ASP A 167 -18.41 4.63 -13.14
CA ASP A 167 -19.28 3.47 -13.36
C ASP A 167 -20.75 3.87 -13.37
N LYS A 168 -21.18 4.64 -12.36
CA LYS A 168 -22.55 5.13 -12.24
C LYS A 168 -22.96 5.99 -13.44
N ALA A 169 -22.07 6.88 -13.91
CA ALA A 169 -22.37 7.74 -15.06
C ALA A 169 -22.55 6.96 -16.37
N ILE A 170 -21.84 5.83 -16.53
CA ILE A 170 -21.92 4.99 -17.73
C ILE A 170 -23.09 4.00 -17.66
N ALA A 171 -23.41 3.47 -16.47
CA ALA A 171 -24.43 2.44 -16.27
C ALA A 171 -25.80 2.84 -16.87
N ASP A 172 -26.17 4.12 -16.75
CA ASP A 172 -27.44 4.67 -17.27
C ASP A 172 -27.32 5.27 -18.68
N ALA A 173 -26.16 5.15 -19.33
CA ALA A 173 -25.83 5.80 -20.60
C ALA A 173 -25.39 4.79 -21.68
N PRO A 174 -26.31 4.01 -22.27
CA PRO A 174 -25.99 2.86 -23.13
C PRO A 174 -25.32 3.23 -24.46
N LYS A 175 -25.25 4.52 -24.80
CA LYS A 175 -24.60 5.02 -26.02
C LYS A 175 -23.13 5.41 -25.78
N VAL A 176 -22.67 5.43 -24.53
CA VAL A 176 -21.31 5.82 -24.20
C VAL A 176 -20.36 4.79 -24.81
N SER A 177 -19.42 5.30 -25.59
CA SER A 177 -18.39 4.50 -26.25
C SER A 177 -16.99 5.06 -26.01
N THR A 178 -16.89 6.30 -25.53
CA THR A 178 -15.60 6.98 -25.31
C THR A 178 -15.58 7.67 -23.96
N ILE A 179 -14.46 7.54 -23.25
CA ILE A 179 -14.11 8.41 -22.12
C ILE A 179 -13.12 9.48 -22.58
N ARG A 180 -13.41 10.76 -22.29
CA ARG A 180 -12.47 11.87 -22.42
C ARG A 180 -11.82 12.13 -21.05
N LEU A 181 -10.49 12.19 -21.03
CA LEU A 181 -9.67 12.28 -19.83
C LEU A 181 -8.91 13.60 -19.82
N ASP A 182 -9.00 14.29 -18.69
CA ASP A 182 -8.21 15.46 -18.37
C ASP A 182 -7.90 15.42 -16.86
N SER A 183 -6.72 14.91 -16.49
CA SER A 183 -6.44 14.57 -15.11
C SER A 183 -4.95 14.60 -14.76
N PRO A 184 -4.59 15.22 -13.61
CA PRO A 184 -3.24 15.14 -13.05
C PRO A 184 -2.91 13.77 -12.44
N GLY A 185 -3.88 12.84 -12.40
CA GLY A 185 -3.75 11.56 -11.72
C GLY A 185 -4.24 11.62 -10.26
N GLY A 186 -3.70 10.75 -9.40
CA GLY A 186 -4.18 10.55 -8.03
C GLY A 186 -3.84 9.15 -7.52
N TRP A 187 -4.76 8.50 -6.81
CA TRP A 187 -4.51 7.18 -6.25
C TRP A 187 -4.30 6.12 -7.34
N LEU A 188 -3.16 5.43 -7.31
CA LEU A 188 -2.83 4.39 -8.29
C LEU A 188 -3.91 3.29 -8.36
N ARG A 189 -4.37 2.81 -7.21
CA ARG A 189 -5.42 1.79 -7.10
C ARG A 189 -6.80 2.28 -7.54
N GLU A 190 -7.08 3.58 -7.39
CA GLU A 190 -8.34 4.13 -7.91
C GLU A 190 -8.28 4.28 -9.43
N GLY A 191 -7.13 4.66 -9.98
CA GLY A 191 -6.88 4.64 -11.43
C GLY A 191 -7.00 3.23 -12.01
N GLU A 192 -6.51 2.20 -11.31
CA GLU A 192 -6.72 0.81 -11.70
C GLU A 192 -8.22 0.43 -11.71
N ARG A 193 -9.01 0.86 -10.71
CA ARG A 193 -10.45 0.61 -10.69
C ARG A 193 -11.17 1.33 -11.83
N MET A 194 -10.81 2.57 -12.12
CA MET A 194 -11.32 3.29 -13.29
C MET A 194 -10.95 2.54 -14.59
N ALA A 195 -9.72 2.04 -14.71
CA ALA A 195 -9.30 1.20 -15.82
C ALA A 195 -10.13 -0.08 -15.96
N GLN A 196 -10.52 -0.72 -14.85
CA GLN A 196 -11.43 -1.86 -14.86
C GLN A 196 -12.83 -1.49 -15.37
N VAL A 197 -13.35 -0.32 -14.98
CA VAL A 197 -14.61 0.23 -15.52
C VAL A 197 -14.51 0.41 -17.03
N VAL A 198 -13.45 1.06 -17.52
CA VAL A 198 -13.20 1.27 -18.95
C VAL A 198 -13.13 -0.05 -19.72
N ARG A 199 -12.42 -1.06 -19.19
CA ARG A 199 -12.34 -2.40 -19.81
C ARG A 199 -13.68 -3.11 -19.84
N ARG A 200 -14.44 -3.07 -18.74
CA ARG A 200 -15.74 -3.74 -18.62
C ARG A 200 -16.77 -3.19 -19.61
N TYR A 201 -16.81 -1.86 -19.77
CA TYR A 201 -17.67 -1.20 -20.76
C TYR A 201 -17.03 -1.09 -22.15
N GLN A 202 -15.82 -1.65 -22.33
CA GLN A 202 -15.20 -1.74 -23.64
C GLN A 202 -15.01 -0.35 -24.31
N LEU A 203 -14.72 0.69 -23.52
CA LEU A 203 -14.66 2.06 -24.03
C LEU A 203 -13.37 2.35 -24.82
N HIS A 204 -13.44 3.34 -25.70
CA HIS A 204 -12.29 4.08 -26.22
C HIS A 204 -11.89 5.17 -25.22
N THR A 205 -10.64 5.57 -25.22
CA THR A 205 -10.14 6.65 -24.36
C THR A 205 -9.51 7.75 -25.20
N HIS A 206 -9.85 8.99 -24.87
CA HIS A 206 -9.30 10.19 -25.50
C HIS A 206 -8.72 11.13 -24.44
N VAL A 207 -7.56 11.74 -24.71
CA VAL A 207 -6.99 12.82 -23.89
C VAL A 207 -7.07 14.12 -24.66
N ASP A 208 -7.72 15.14 -24.10
CA ASP A 208 -7.82 16.46 -24.72
C ASP A 208 -6.61 17.32 -24.41
N GLU A 209 -6.29 17.46 -23.12
CA GLU A 209 -5.21 18.28 -22.59
C GLU A 209 -4.20 17.40 -21.87
N ASP A 210 -4.46 17.00 -20.63
CA ASP A 210 -3.46 16.35 -19.80
C ASP A 210 -3.93 15.02 -19.22
N CYS A 211 -3.04 14.02 -19.21
CA CYS A 211 -3.29 12.76 -18.48
C CYS A 211 -1.98 12.27 -17.85
N TYR A 212 -1.86 12.49 -16.56
CA TYR A 212 -0.64 12.21 -15.81
C TYR A 212 -0.81 11.10 -14.77
N SER A 213 0.31 10.44 -14.43
CA SER A 213 0.37 9.50 -13.31
C SER A 213 -0.67 8.37 -13.45
N SER A 214 -1.48 8.12 -12.43
CA SER A 214 -2.54 7.10 -12.44
C SER A 214 -3.63 7.31 -13.51
N CYS A 215 -3.83 8.52 -14.05
CA CYS A 215 -4.71 8.73 -15.21
C CYS A 215 -4.25 7.87 -16.40
N THR A 216 -2.94 7.69 -16.57
CA THR A 216 -2.40 6.89 -17.68
C THR A 216 -2.85 5.43 -17.63
N LEU A 217 -3.13 4.87 -16.45
CA LEU A 217 -3.70 3.52 -16.34
C LEU A 217 -5.12 3.47 -16.92
N VAL A 218 -5.92 4.50 -16.65
CA VAL A 218 -7.28 4.65 -17.20
C VAL A 218 -7.22 4.78 -18.71
N PHE A 219 -6.31 5.64 -19.20
CA PHE A 219 -6.09 5.83 -20.63
C PHE A 219 -5.66 4.53 -21.33
N LEU A 220 -4.71 3.79 -20.75
CA LEU A 220 -4.23 2.55 -21.34
C LEU A 220 -5.26 1.42 -21.37
N ALA A 221 -6.37 1.56 -20.64
CA ALA A 221 -7.44 0.58 -20.60
C ALA A 221 -8.38 0.62 -21.82
N GLY A 222 -8.34 1.71 -22.61
CA GLY A 222 -9.21 1.90 -23.76
C GLY A 222 -8.87 0.98 -24.94
N GLN A 223 -9.89 0.61 -25.73
CA GLN A 223 -9.70 -0.16 -26.97
C GLN A 223 -8.96 0.64 -28.04
N ASP A 224 -9.43 1.87 -28.28
CA ASP A 224 -8.70 2.87 -29.05
C ASP A 224 -8.25 3.98 -28.10
N ARG A 225 -7.02 4.43 -28.29
CA ARG A 225 -6.33 5.36 -27.39
C ARG A 225 -5.80 6.51 -28.22
N THR A 226 -6.47 7.64 -28.15
CA THR A 226 -6.13 8.83 -28.94
C THR A 226 -5.85 10.01 -28.03
N ALA A 227 -5.05 10.95 -28.53
CA ALA A 227 -4.74 12.18 -27.80
C ALA A 227 -4.77 13.37 -28.77
N GLY A 228 -5.26 14.51 -28.29
CA GLY A 228 -5.26 15.79 -29.00
C GLY A 228 -3.86 16.16 -29.50
N ALA A 229 -3.78 17.11 -30.44
CA ALA A 229 -2.51 17.48 -31.07
C ALA A 229 -1.48 18.02 -30.06
N HIS A 230 -1.97 18.70 -29.02
CA HIS A 230 -1.18 19.31 -27.95
C HIS A 230 -1.33 18.59 -26.60
N ALA A 231 -2.01 17.44 -26.59
CA ALA A 231 -2.25 16.70 -25.37
C ALA A 231 -0.96 16.06 -24.84
N ALA A 232 -0.80 16.06 -23.52
CA ALA A 232 0.33 15.44 -22.83
C ALA A 232 -0.12 14.21 -22.05
N VAL A 233 0.58 13.10 -22.28
CA VAL A 233 0.43 11.86 -21.51
C VAL A 233 1.74 11.62 -20.78
N GLY A 234 1.74 11.72 -19.46
CA GLY A 234 2.98 11.70 -18.67
C GLY A 234 2.99 10.66 -17.56
N PHE A 235 4.16 10.08 -17.35
CA PHE A 235 4.36 8.93 -16.48
C PHE A 235 5.40 9.23 -15.42
N HIS A 236 5.20 8.66 -14.24
CA HIS A 236 6.21 8.58 -13.19
C HIS A 236 5.87 7.43 -12.26
N ARG A 237 6.81 7.04 -11.39
CA ARG A 237 6.53 6.00 -10.40
C ARG A 237 5.54 6.48 -9.34
N GLY A 238 4.69 5.58 -8.87
CA GLY A 238 3.89 5.77 -7.67
C GLY A 238 4.75 5.89 -6.41
N ARG A 239 4.11 6.34 -5.33
CA ARG A 239 4.70 6.40 -3.99
C ARG A 239 3.70 5.79 -3.02
N GLY A 240 4.17 4.93 -2.12
CA GLY A 240 3.32 4.45 -1.02
C GLY A 240 3.03 5.58 -0.03
N ILE A 241 1.86 5.52 0.62
CA ILE A 241 1.49 6.48 1.66
C ILE A 241 2.54 6.42 2.77
N GLY A 242 3.08 7.59 3.13
CA GLY A 242 4.08 7.73 4.19
C GLY A 242 5.49 7.26 3.80
N GLU A 243 5.71 6.67 2.61
CA GLU A 243 7.07 6.32 2.15
C GLU A 243 7.87 7.59 1.87
N GLY A 244 9.19 7.62 2.01
CA GLY A 244 9.99 8.78 1.56
C GLY A 244 10.03 8.94 0.03
N LYS A 245 10.69 9.99 -0.48
CA LYS A 245 10.85 10.24 -1.94
C LYS A 245 11.47 9.05 -2.72
N ARG A 246 12.23 8.19 -2.06
CA ARG A 246 12.87 6.98 -2.61
C ARG A 246 12.08 5.68 -2.39
N GLY A 247 10.79 5.76 -2.03
CA GLY A 247 9.90 4.61 -1.76
C GLY A 247 10.05 3.46 -2.76
N GLY A 248 10.04 2.22 -2.24
CA GLY A 248 10.47 1.02 -2.96
C GLY A 248 9.44 -0.10 -3.05
N SER A 249 8.41 -0.12 -2.18
CA SER A 249 7.45 -1.23 -2.11
C SER A 249 6.39 -1.19 -3.22
N ALA A 250 6.02 0.01 -3.70
CA ALA A 250 5.03 0.19 -4.76
C ALA A 250 5.50 -0.28 -6.17
N ARG A 251 6.79 -0.57 -6.34
CA ARG A 251 7.41 -0.75 -7.67
C ARG A 251 7.04 -2.06 -8.37
N SER A 252 6.81 -3.15 -7.64
CA SER A 252 6.47 -4.44 -8.26
C SER A 252 5.04 -4.45 -8.79
N ASP A 253 4.10 -3.99 -7.97
CA ASP A 253 2.67 -3.99 -8.30
C ASP A 253 2.40 -3.03 -9.46
N GLU A 254 3.01 -1.82 -9.42
CA GLU A 254 2.90 -0.84 -10.50
C GLU A 254 3.50 -1.35 -11.83
N ALA A 255 4.64 -2.05 -11.78
CA ALA A 255 5.23 -2.66 -12.98
C ALA A 255 4.26 -3.64 -13.65
N GLU A 256 3.58 -4.45 -12.84
CA GLU A 256 2.60 -5.43 -13.31
C GLU A 256 1.38 -4.75 -13.94
N LEU A 257 0.90 -3.64 -13.37
CA LEU A 257 -0.21 -2.86 -13.94
C LEU A 257 0.11 -2.36 -15.35
N TYR A 258 1.28 -1.74 -15.53
CA TYR A 258 1.69 -1.24 -16.85
C TYR A 258 2.04 -2.37 -17.84
N ALA A 259 2.59 -3.48 -17.36
CA ALA A 259 2.83 -4.67 -18.19
C ALA A 259 1.50 -5.30 -18.67
N LYS A 260 0.50 -5.42 -17.79
CA LYS A 260 -0.87 -5.88 -18.15
C LYS A 260 -1.57 -4.90 -19.09
N ALA A 261 -1.19 -3.63 -19.08
CA ALA A 261 -1.63 -2.63 -20.04
C ALA A 261 -0.92 -2.73 -21.41
N GLY A 262 0.00 -3.69 -21.58
CA GLY A 262 0.64 -3.98 -22.87
C GLY A 262 1.88 -3.14 -23.17
N LEU A 263 2.40 -2.42 -22.19
CA LEU A 263 3.66 -1.67 -22.35
C LEU A 263 4.87 -2.60 -22.30
N ASP A 264 5.88 -2.29 -23.11
CA ASP A 264 7.11 -3.06 -23.10
C ASP A 264 7.94 -2.83 -21.82
N VAL A 265 8.79 -3.81 -21.49
CA VAL A 265 9.57 -3.82 -20.25
C VAL A 265 10.49 -2.59 -20.13
N ALA A 266 11.01 -2.07 -21.24
CA ALA A 266 11.90 -0.91 -21.21
C ALA A 266 11.12 0.38 -20.91
N PHE A 267 9.93 0.53 -21.47
CA PHE A 267 9.02 1.63 -21.17
C PHE A 267 8.60 1.59 -19.70
N VAL A 268 8.14 0.42 -19.21
CA VAL A 268 7.77 0.23 -17.80
C VAL A 268 8.94 0.57 -16.87
N ARG A 269 10.15 0.10 -17.19
CA ARG A 269 11.35 0.43 -16.40
C ARG A 269 11.61 1.94 -16.36
N ARG A 270 11.38 2.65 -17.47
CA ARG A 270 11.53 4.11 -17.50
C ARG A 270 10.51 4.79 -16.59
N ILE A 271 9.25 4.36 -16.59
CA ILE A 271 8.23 4.85 -15.65
C ILE A 271 8.71 4.71 -14.20
N LEU A 272 9.15 3.50 -13.81
CA LEU A 272 9.57 3.20 -12.43
C LEU A 272 10.86 3.93 -11.99
N ASN A 273 11.66 4.37 -12.97
CA ASN A 273 12.88 5.14 -12.74
C ASN A 273 12.61 6.64 -12.66
N THR A 274 11.55 7.16 -13.29
CA THR A 274 11.12 8.55 -13.13
C THR A 274 10.67 8.79 -11.68
N PRO A 275 11.28 9.75 -10.96
CA PRO A 275 10.89 10.11 -9.58
C PRO A 275 9.43 10.51 -9.46
N ASN A 276 8.84 10.35 -8.28
CA ASN A 276 7.42 10.68 -8.04
C ASN A 276 7.14 12.20 -7.95
N ASP A 277 8.18 13.02 -7.90
CA ASP A 277 8.13 14.48 -7.95
C ASP A 277 8.54 15.04 -9.32
N GLU A 278 8.65 14.18 -10.33
CA GLU A 278 8.90 14.54 -11.73
C GLU A 278 7.84 13.89 -12.63
N ILE A 279 7.68 14.40 -13.85
CA ILE A 279 6.80 13.80 -14.87
C ILE A 279 7.61 13.60 -16.15
N TRP A 280 7.70 12.35 -16.61
CA TRP A 280 8.23 12.06 -17.94
C TRP A 280 7.09 12.10 -18.95
N VAL A 281 7.12 13.10 -19.84
CA VAL A 281 6.18 13.23 -20.97
C VAL A 281 6.87 12.75 -22.25
N PRO A 282 6.56 11.55 -22.78
CA PRO A 282 7.12 11.08 -24.04
C PRO A 282 6.54 11.87 -25.22
N THR A 283 7.31 11.99 -26.29
CA THR A 283 6.82 12.57 -27.55
C THR A 283 5.71 11.71 -28.16
N ARG A 284 4.82 12.31 -28.97
CA ARG A 284 3.76 11.57 -29.68
C ARG A 284 4.30 10.36 -30.46
N ARG A 285 5.48 10.49 -31.08
CA ARG A 285 6.16 9.39 -31.78
C ARG A 285 6.57 8.26 -30.84
N GLU A 286 7.09 8.58 -29.65
CA GLU A 286 7.41 7.58 -28.63
C GLU A 286 6.15 6.90 -28.11
N LEU A 287 5.07 7.64 -27.88
CA LEU A 287 3.79 7.09 -27.42
C LEU A 287 3.19 6.12 -28.45
N LEU A 288 3.24 6.44 -29.75
CA LEU A 288 2.82 5.54 -30.83
C LEU A 288 3.72 4.29 -30.90
N LYS A 289 5.04 4.47 -30.87
CA LYS A 289 6.01 3.36 -30.92
C LYS A 289 5.83 2.39 -29.75
N ALA A 290 5.58 2.92 -28.55
CA ALA A 290 5.34 2.15 -27.33
C ALA A 290 3.93 1.57 -27.22
N ARG A 291 3.07 1.80 -28.24
CA ARG A 291 1.66 1.41 -28.24
C ARG A 291 0.91 1.95 -27.02
N VAL A 292 1.22 3.17 -26.60
CA VAL A 292 0.41 3.96 -25.66
C VAL A 292 -0.75 4.59 -26.42
N LEU A 293 -0.47 5.21 -27.57
CA LEU A 293 -1.48 5.65 -28.54
C LEU A 293 -1.73 4.54 -29.58
N THR A 294 -2.97 4.39 -30.03
CA THR A 294 -3.30 3.51 -31.17
C THR A 294 -3.25 4.23 -32.51
N ARG A 295 -3.42 5.57 -32.52
CA ARG A 295 -3.34 6.43 -33.71
C ARG A 295 -3.12 7.90 -33.32
#